data_AF-A0A8T6UTM2-F1
#
_entry.id   AF-A0A8T6UTM2-F1
#
_cell.length_a   1.000
_cell.length_b   1.000
_cell.length_c   1.000
_cell.angle_alpha   90.00
_cell.angle_beta   90.00
_cell.angle_gamma   90.00
#
_symmetry.space_group_name_H-M   'P 1'
#
loop_
_entity.id
_entity.type
_entity.pdbx_description
1 polymer ?
#
loop_
_entity_poly.entity_id
_entity_poly.type
_entity_poly.pdbx_seq_one_letter_code
_entity_poly.pdbx_strand_id
1 'polypeptide(L)'
;MCPLEALSRDKKGVIHVDEYKCNGCGWCIRACKFGAITLHPTKRVVMTCDLCDGDPECVKLCPFEGALNFATIEEMTHKMRKGVVDRILRELATAGAEGS
;
A
#
# COMPACT_ATOMS: atom_id res chain seq x y z
N MET A 1 -7.92 12.37 13.67
CA MET A 1 -7.43 13.21 14.77
C MET A 1 -7.27 12.35 16.01
N CYS A 2 -6.14 12.44 16.72
CA CYS A 2 -5.89 11.71 17.96
C CYS A 2 -5.69 12.72 19.10
N PRO A 3 -6.54 12.75 20.14
CA PRO A 3 -6.39 13.70 21.24
C PRO A 3 -5.20 13.38 22.16
N LEU A 4 -4.66 12.16 22.08
CA LEU A 4 -3.54 11.69 22.89
C LEU A 4 -2.19 11.75 22.17
N GLU A 5 -2.17 12.28 20.94
CA GLU A 5 -0.97 12.34 20.10
C GLU A 5 -0.28 10.98 19.91
N ALA A 6 -1.08 9.90 19.90
CA ALA A 6 -0.60 8.52 19.75
C ALA A 6 -0.36 8.11 18.29
N LEU A 7 -0.70 8.95 17.31
CA LEU A 7 -0.42 8.70 15.90
C LEU A 7 0.55 9.75 15.36
N SER A 8 1.61 9.28 14.70
CA SER A 8 2.57 10.13 13.99
C SER A 8 2.73 9.65 12.55
N ARG A 9 3.31 10.50 11.70
CA ARG A 9 3.59 10.20 10.30
C ARG A 9 5.05 10.47 10.01
N ASP A 10 5.74 9.52 9.40
CA ASP A 10 7.14 9.68 9.01
C ASP A 10 7.30 10.42 7.67
N LYS A 11 8.55 10.61 7.24
CA LYS A 11 8.88 11.28 5.97
C LYS A 11 8.43 10.50 4.73
N LYS A 12 8.29 9.17 4.84
CA LYS A 12 7.78 8.29 3.79
C LYS A 12 6.25 8.26 3.76
N GLY A 13 5.62 8.89 4.75
CA GLY A 13 4.19 9.02 4.87
C GLY A 13 3.52 7.85 5.59
N VAL A 14 4.29 6.94 6.19
CA VAL A 14 3.82 5.80 6.98
C VAL A 14 3.30 6.30 8.33
N ILE A 15 2.19 5.71 8.79
CA ILE A 15 1.58 6.03 10.07
C ILE A 15 2.13 5.10 11.15
N HIS A 16 2.61 5.69 12.23
CA HIS A 16 3.12 4.97 13.41
C HIS A 16 2.17 5.17 14.58
N VAL A 17 1.93 4.11 15.35
CA VAL A 17 1.08 4.13 16.55
C VAL A 17 1.93 3.93 17.78
N ASP A 18 1.91 4.90 18.70
CA ASP A 18 2.48 4.76 20.03
C ASP A 18 1.51 3.95 20.92
N GLU A 19 1.81 2.66 21.11
CA GLU A 19 0.98 1.75 21.92
C GLU A 19 0.86 2.20 23.39
N TYR A 20 1.82 2.97 23.93
CA TYR A 20 1.78 3.43 25.32
C TYR A 20 0.80 4.60 25.51
N LYS A 21 0.68 5.47 24.50
CA LYS A 21 -0.28 6.59 24.52
C LYS A 21 -1.66 6.20 24.02
N CYS A 22 -1.77 5.18 23.18
CA CYS A 22 -3.04 4.78 22.60
C CYS A 22 -3.95 4.11 23.63
N ASN A 23 -5.15 4.65 23.84
CA ASN A 23 -6.16 4.07 24.71
C ASN A 23 -7.37 3.45 23.97
N GLY A 24 -7.28 3.32 22.64
CA GLY A 24 -8.34 2.69 21.84
C GLY A 24 -9.62 3.51 21.67
N CYS A 25 -9.61 4.83 21.93
CA CYS A 25 -10.80 5.69 21.82
C CYS A 25 -11.47 5.75 20.44
N GLY A 26 -10.82 5.31 19.37
CA GLY A 26 -11.45 5.13 18.05
C GLY A 26 -11.70 6.41 17.23
N TRP A 27 -11.30 7.60 17.70
CA TRP A 27 -11.45 8.84 16.93
C TRP A 27 -10.73 8.81 15.57
N CYS A 28 -9.56 8.18 15.50
CA CYS A 28 -8.84 7.97 14.26
C CYS A 28 -9.56 7.01 13.29
N ILE A 29 -10.20 5.96 13.82
CA ILE A 29 -11.01 5.02 13.04
C ILE A 29 -12.16 5.78 12.37
N ARG A 30 -12.92 6.56 13.14
CA ARG A 30 -14.03 7.38 12.62
C ARG A 30 -13.56 8.41 11.58
N ALA A 31 -12.37 8.98 11.76
CA ALA A 31 -11.85 10.02 10.87
C ALA A 31 -11.35 9.46 9.52
N CYS A 32 -10.98 8.18 9.45
CA CYS A 32 -10.43 7.58 8.24
C CYS A 32 -11.53 7.23 7.24
N LYS A 33 -11.62 7.99 6.14
CA LYS A 33 -12.59 7.74 5.06
C LYS A 33 -12.39 6.40 4.33
N PHE A 34 -11.19 5.82 4.45
CA PHE A 34 -10.81 4.59 3.75
C PHE A 34 -10.92 3.33 4.63
N GLY A 35 -11.21 3.48 5.92
CA GLY A 35 -11.31 2.34 6.84
C GLY A 35 -9.97 1.62 7.12
N ALA A 36 -8.83 2.29 6.91
CA ALA A 36 -7.51 1.68 7.03
C ALA A 36 -7.03 1.45 8.48
N ILE A 37 -7.70 2.06 9.47
CA ILE A 37 -7.34 1.97 10.89
C ILE A 37 -8.38 1.12 11.60
N THR A 38 -7.93 0.12 12.35
CA THR A 38 -8.79 -0.82 13.09
C THR A 38 -8.38 -0.90 14.56
N LEU A 39 -9.22 -1.46 15.42
CA LEU A 39 -8.88 -1.72 16.82
C LEU A 39 -8.29 -3.13 16.93
N HIS A 40 -7.15 -3.25 17.60
CA HIS A 40 -6.55 -4.55 17.88
C HIS A 40 -7.52 -5.39 18.73
N PRO A 41 -7.72 -6.68 18.42
CA PRO A 41 -8.76 -7.52 19.05
C PRO A 41 -8.63 -7.73 20.57
N THR A 42 -7.49 -7.37 21.16
CA THR A 42 -7.15 -7.73 22.56
C THR A 42 -6.39 -6.63 23.28
N LYS A 43 -5.41 -5.99 22.62
CA LYS A 43 -4.55 -4.96 23.21
C LYS A 43 -5.24 -3.61 23.50
N ARG A 44 -6.47 -3.39 23.03
CA ARG A 44 -7.19 -2.09 23.11
C ARG A 44 -6.40 -0.89 22.56
N VAL A 45 -5.48 -1.13 21.63
CA VAL A 45 -4.79 -0.11 20.84
C VAL A 45 -5.27 -0.18 19.40
N VAL A 46 -5.15 0.91 18.64
CA VAL A 46 -5.45 0.87 17.21
C VAL A 46 -4.28 0.30 16.42
N MET A 47 -4.55 -0.28 15.27
CA MET A 47 -3.55 -0.81 14.34
C MET A 47 -3.86 -0.35 12.91
N THR A 48 -2.80 -0.13 12.15
CA THR A 48 -2.79 0.26 10.73
C THR A 48 -1.55 -0.33 10.08
N CYS A 49 -1.51 -0.43 8.75
CA CYS A 49 -0.30 -0.82 8.04
C CYS A 49 0.83 0.18 8.33
N ASP A 50 1.92 -0.32 8.90
CA ASP A 50 3.20 0.36 9.17
C ASP A 50 4.25 0.06 8.09
N LEU A 51 3.81 -0.58 6.99
CA LEU A 51 4.66 -1.02 5.89
C LEU A 51 5.73 -2.04 6.32
N CYS A 52 5.57 -2.71 7.47
CA CYS A 52 6.53 -3.64 8.06
C CYS A 52 7.97 -3.06 8.03
N ASP A 53 8.11 -1.79 8.40
CA ASP A 53 9.38 -1.05 8.39
C ASP A 53 10.11 -1.04 7.03
N GLY A 54 9.36 -1.16 5.94
CA GLY A 54 9.89 -1.18 4.58
C GLY A 54 10.21 -2.58 4.06
N ASP A 55 9.78 -3.63 4.75
CA ASP A 55 9.90 -5.02 4.29
C ASP A 55 8.54 -5.78 4.39
N PRO A 56 7.56 -5.46 3.51
CA PRO A 56 6.18 -5.90 3.69
C PRO A 56 5.99 -7.42 3.55
N GLU A 57 5.67 -8.08 4.66
CA GLU A 57 5.41 -9.53 4.70
C GLU A 57 4.23 -9.95 3.82
N CYS A 58 3.20 -9.10 3.71
CA CYS A 58 2.05 -9.39 2.84
C CYS A 58 2.43 -9.50 1.36
N VAL A 59 3.47 -8.81 0.91
CA VAL A 59 3.98 -8.87 -0.47
C VAL A 59 4.75 -10.17 -0.69
N LYS A 60 5.58 -10.58 0.28
CA LYS A 60 6.36 -11.83 0.22
C LYS A 60 5.49 -13.08 0.24
N LEU A 61 4.44 -13.07 1.04
CA LEU A 61 3.56 -14.23 1.25
C LEU A 61 2.49 -14.37 0.17
N CYS A 62 2.30 -13.37 -0.70
CA CYS A 62 1.26 -13.42 -1.72
C CYS A 62 1.61 -14.50 -2.78
N PRO A 63 0.77 -15.54 -2.95
CA PRO A 63 1.06 -16.61 -3.91
C PRO A 63 0.72 -16.20 -5.35
N PHE A 64 -0.04 -15.12 -5.53
CA PHE A 64 -0.46 -14.64 -6.84
C PHE A 64 0.59 -13.68 -7.40
N GLU A 65 1.32 -14.16 -8.40
CA GLU A 65 2.37 -13.38 -9.05
C GLU A 65 1.82 -12.04 -9.57
N GLY A 66 2.48 -10.95 -9.17
CA GLY A 66 2.15 -9.60 -9.62
C GLY A 66 0.92 -8.96 -8.97
N ALA A 67 0.17 -9.65 -8.10
CA ALA A 67 -0.99 -9.08 -7.41
C ALA A 67 -0.59 -7.97 -6.43
N LEU A 68 0.50 -8.18 -5.69
CA LEU A 68 1.11 -7.19 -4.81
C LEU A 68 2.55 -6.91 -5.27
N ASN A 69 2.95 -5.65 -5.24
CA ASN A 69 4.31 -5.22 -5.55
C ASN A 69 4.73 -4.17 -4.53
N PHE A 70 5.94 -4.30 -4.00
CA PHE A 70 6.58 -3.25 -3.22
C PHE A 70 7.65 -2.59 -4.08
N ALA A 71 7.47 -1.31 -4.41
CA ALA A 71 8.30 -0.58 -5.34
C ALA A 71 8.16 0.93 -5.14
N THR A 72 9.15 1.69 -5.58
CA THR A 72 9.07 3.15 -5.62
C THR A 72 8.14 3.64 -6.73
N ILE A 73 7.78 4.92 -6.69
CA ILE A 73 6.99 5.54 -7.77
C ILE A 73 7.74 5.45 -9.10
N GLU A 74 9.06 5.64 -9.09
CA GLU A 74 9.91 5.58 -10.27
C GLU A 74 9.91 4.18 -10.89
N GLU A 75 10.10 3.15 -10.07
CA GLU A 75 10.07 1.73 -10.49
C GLU A 75 8.71 1.36 -11.08
N MET A 76 7.62 1.74 -10.40
CA MET A 76 6.26 1.50 -10.87
C MET A 76 5.96 2.24 -12.17
N THR A 77 6.38 3.49 -12.29
CA THR A 77 6.20 4.31 -13.50
C THR A 77 6.95 3.70 -14.68
N HIS A 78 8.19 3.26 -14.46
CA HIS A 78 8.98 2.57 -15.48
C HIS A 78 8.29 1.26 -15.93
N LYS A 79 7.85 0.44 -14.98
CA LYS A 79 7.12 -0.81 -15.26
C LYS A 79 5.84 -0.57 -16.07
N MET A 80 5.05 0.44 -15.71
CA MET A 80 3.82 0.81 -16.43
C MET A 80 4.11 1.28 -17.86
N ARG A 81 5.09 2.19 -18.04
CA ARG A 81 5.47 2.69 -19.36
C ARG A 81 5.93 1.56 -20.28
N LYS A 82 6.79 0.68 -19.77
CA LYS A 82 7.25 -0.51 -20.50
C LYS A 82 6.06 -1.40 -20.88
N GLY A 83 5.14 -1.66 -19.96
CA GLY A 83 3.96 -2.48 -20.22
C GLY A 83 3.04 -1.93 -21.33
N VAL A 84 2.87 -0.61 -21.40
CA VAL A 84 2.11 0.05 -22.47
C VAL A 84 2.83 -0.10 -23.82
N VAL A 85 4.14 0.16 -23.87
CA VAL A 85 4.94 0.00 -25.08
C VAL A 85 4.92 -1.45 -25.58
N ASP A 86 5.13 -2.41 -24.68
CA ASP A 86 5.10 -3.83 -25.01
C ASP A 86 3.73 -4.25 -25.60
N ARG A 87 2.63 -3.69 -25.09
CA ARG A 87 1.29 -3.95 -25.64
C ARG A 87 1.14 -3.36 -27.04
N ILE A 88 1.52 -2.11 -27.24
CA ILE A 88 1.42 -1.44 -28.54
C ILE A 88 2.26 -2.18 -29.59
N LEU A 89 3.50 -2.57 -29.25
CA LEU A 89 4.37 -3.30 -30.16
C LEU A 89 3.77 -4.66 -30.57
N ARG A 90 3.13 -5.37 -29.64
CA ARG A 90 2.41 -6.61 -29.96
C ARG A 90 1.26 -6.37 -30.93
N GLU A 91 0.44 -5.33 -30.71
CA GLU A 91 -0.69 -4.99 -31.58
C GLU A 91 -0.24 -4.62 -33.00
N LEU A 92 0.84 -3.83 -33.13
CA LEU A 92 1.42 -3.47 -34.43
C LEU A 92 1.99 -4.70 -35.16
N ALA A 93 2.63 -5.62 -34.43
CA ALA A 93 3.14 -6.86 -34.99
C ALA A 93 2.00 -7.76 -35.51
N THR A 94 0.87 -7.83 -34.82
CA THR A 94 -0.31 -8.60 -35.27
C THR A 94 -1.00 -7.95 -36.47
N ALA A 95 -1.12 -6.61 -36.49
CA ALA A 95 -1.73 -5.89 -37.62
C ALA A 95 -0.91 -6.03 -38.92
N GLY A 96 0.41 -6.22 -38.82
CA GLY A 96 1.27 -6.49 -39.98
C GLY A 96 1.11 -7.89 -40.57
N ALA A 97 0.54 -8.85 -39.84
CA ALA A 97 0.39 -10.24 -40.30
C ALA A 97 -0.89 -10.48 -41.12
N GLU A 98 -1.90 -9.61 -41.01
CA GLU A 98 -3.18 -9.73 -41.75
C GLU A 98 -3.16 -9.02 -43.12
N GLY A 99 -2.03 -8.40 -43.50
CA GLY A 99 -1.86 -7.62 -44.73
C GLY A 99 -0.89 -8.23 -45.77
N SER A 100 -0.54 -9.51 -45.65
CA SER A 100 0.29 -10.25 -46.64
C SER A 100 -0.44 -11.46 -47.20
#